data_AF-A0A7V4YY37-F1
#
_entry.id   AF-A0A7V4YY37-F1
#
_cell.length_a   1.000
_cell.length_b   1.000
_cell.length_c   1.000
_cell.angle_alpha   90.00
_cell.angle_beta   90.00
_cell.angle_gamma   90.00
#
_symmetry.space_group_name_H-M   'P 1'
#
loop_
_entity.id
_entity.type
_entity.pdbx_description
1 polymer ?
#
loop_
_entity_poly.entity_id
_entity_poly.type
_entity_poly.pdbx_seq_one_letter_code
_entity_poly.pdbx_strand_id
1 'polypeptide(L)'
;MFTINIYLRFALIVGGILGGIALWAAYGFWYGFPFLLVGIIMLAGYLMLGTILSTNQLIAQQRLDEAEARLKLTFFPKILLVGYKGVYYMTHGALAMQKRDFNTAEAWIKKSLDAGLPSENEKATALLQLVMISANKNNFKLAQSQFAEVKKLNVTEPMLKEQIKEVEKQMKQASQAMNPSMMALMGGRGFRPGGKRRQPKMR
;
A
#
# COMPACT_ATOMS: atom_id res chain seq x y z
N MET A 1 21.68 -7.74 0.14
CA MET A 1 20.45 -8.50 -0.21
C MET A 1 20.76 -9.40 -1.38
N PHE A 2 20.82 -10.73 -1.19
CA PHE A 2 21.04 -11.66 -2.30
C PHE A 2 19.75 -11.77 -3.13
N THR A 3 19.73 -11.10 -4.29
CA THR A 3 18.70 -11.25 -5.31
C THR A 3 18.86 -12.60 -5.99
N ILE A 4 18.49 -13.68 -5.28
CA ILE A 4 18.40 -15.00 -5.91
C ILE A 4 17.27 -14.91 -6.93
N ASN A 5 17.63 -15.14 -8.19
CA ASN A 5 16.72 -15.07 -9.33
C ASN A 5 15.46 -15.91 -9.03
N ILE A 6 14.30 -15.31 -9.23
CA ILE A 6 12.97 -15.86 -8.89
C ILE A 6 12.78 -17.29 -9.45
N TYR A 7 13.38 -17.55 -10.62
CA TYR A 7 13.41 -18.84 -11.31
C TYR A 7 14.33 -19.88 -10.66
N LEU A 8 15.44 -19.47 -10.05
CA LEU A 8 16.40 -20.36 -9.37
C LEU A 8 15.84 -20.87 -8.04
N ARG A 9 15.09 -20.02 -7.32
CA ARG A 9 14.29 -20.45 -6.16
C ARG A 9 13.17 -21.39 -6.57
N PHE A 10 12.50 -21.13 -7.69
CA PHE A 10 11.48 -22.01 -8.23
C PHE A 10 12.07 -23.37 -8.63
N ALA A 11 13.23 -23.38 -9.28
CA ALA A 11 13.97 -24.60 -9.62
C ALA A 11 14.40 -25.40 -8.38
N LEU A 12 14.77 -24.73 -7.28
CA LEU A 12 15.08 -25.37 -6.00
C LEU A 12 13.84 -25.98 -5.32
N ILE A 13 12.69 -25.31 -5.39
CA ILE A 13 11.43 -25.83 -4.85
C ILE A 13 10.96 -27.04 -5.66
N VAL A 14 11.01 -26.96 -6.99
CA VAL A 14 10.69 -28.08 -7.88
C VAL A 14 11.66 -29.23 -7.68
N GLY A 15 12.96 -28.95 -7.52
CA GLY A 15 13.99 -29.94 -7.19
C GLY A 15 13.77 -30.60 -5.83
N GLY A 16 13.32 -29.84 -4.82
CA GLY A 16 13.01 -30.37 -3.49
C GLY A 16 11.76 -31.26 -3.48
N ILE A 17 10.73 -30.91 -4.25
CA ILE A 17 9.52 -31.73 -4.40
C ILE A 17 9.81 -32.99 -5.20
N LEU A 18 10.54 -32.90 -6.32
CA LEU A 18 10.96 -34.06 -7.10
C LEU A 18 11.91 -34.98 -6.30
N GLY A 19 12.83 -34.41 -5.53
CA GLY A 19 13.69 -35.16 -4.61
C GLY A 19 12.90 -35.83 -3.49
N GLY A 20 11.88 -35.17 -2.94
CA GLY A 20 10.96 -35.75 -1.95
C GLY A 20 10.12 -36.91 -2.52
N ILE A 21 9.67 -36.81 -3.77
CA ILE A 21 8.98 -37.90 -4.50
C ILE A 21 9.94 -39.07 -4.77
N ALA A 22 11.18 -38.79 -5.17
CA ALA A 22 12.19 -39.83 -5.40
C ALA A 22 12.54 -40.58 -4.09
N LEU A 23 12.72 -39.86 -2.98
CA LEU A 23 12.94 -40.43 -1.65
C LEU A 23 11.73 -41.22 -1.15
N TRP A 24 10.52 -40.74 -1.46
CA TRP A 24 9.28 -41.46 -1.16
C TRP A 24 9.21 -42.81 -1.91
N ALA A 25 9.56 -42.81 -3.20
CA ALA A 25 9.56 -44.02 -4.03
C ALA A 25 10.66 -45.02 -3.65
N ALA A 26 11.83 -44.54 -3.21
CA ALA A 26 12.98 -45.40 -2.90
C ALA A 26 12.98 -45.94 -1.45
N TYR A 27 12.57 -45.13 -0.47
CA TYR A 27 12.71 -45.46 0.96
C TYR A 27 11.37 -45.47 1.72
N GLY A 28 10.25 -45.18 1.06
CA GLY A 28 8.91 -45.25 1.62
C GLY A 28 8.38 -43.94 2.20
N PHE A 29 7.10 -43.97 2.59
CA PHE A 29 6.31 -42.80 3.00
C PHE A 29 6.97 -41.94 4.08
N TRP A 30 7.53 -42.55 5.11
CA TRP A 30 8.06 -41.84 6.27
C TRP A 30 9.30 -40.98 5.98
N TYR A 31 10.09 -41.31 4.95
CA TYR A 31 11.29 -40.55 4.59
C TYR A 31 10.99 -39.43 3.58
N GLY A 32 10.01 -39.63 2.69
CA GLY A 32 9.58 -38.61 1.72
C GLY A 32 8.59 -37.60 2.28
N PHE A 33 7.74 -38.01 3.23
CA PHE A 33 6.64 -37.17 3.76
C PHE A 33 7.10 -35.86 4.41
N PRO A 34 8.14 -35.82 5.27
CA PRO A 34 8.60 -34.56 5.85
C PRO A 34 9.13 -33.58 4.79
N PHE A 35 9.85 -34.09 3.77
CA PHE A 35 10.38 -33.29 2.66
C PHE A 35 9.28 -32.78 1.74
N LEU A 36 8.27 -33.61 1.45
CA LEU A 36 7.10 -33.21 0.67
C LEU A 36 6.25 -32.17 1.40
N LEU A 37 6.02 -32.36 2.70
CA LEU A 37 5.25 -31.43 3.52
C LEU A 37 5.97 -30.08 3.66
N VAL A 38 7.28 -30.09 3.92
CA VAL A 38 8.10 -28.85 3.93
C VAL A 38 8.13 -28.20 2.55
N GLY A 39 8.26 -28.98 1.46
CA GLY A 39 8.24 -28.48 0.09
C GLY A 39 6.91 -27.81 -0.27
N ILE A 40 5.78 -28.42 0.12
CA ILE A 40 4.43 -27.86 -0.08
C ILE A 40 4.22 -26.60 0.75
N ILE A 41 4.66 -26.58 2.01
CA ILE A 41 4.57 -25.39 2.88
C ILE A 41 5.44 -24.25 2.33
N MET A 42 6.66 -24.54 1.86
CA MET A 42 7.52 -23.54 1.20
C MET A 42 6.90 -23.04 -0.10
N LEU A 43 6.30 -23.92 -0.90
CA LEU A 43 5.65 -23.56 -2.16
C LEU A 43 4.42 -22.68 -1.91
N ALA A 44 3.61 -23.01 -0.91
CA ALA A 44 2.46 -22.20 -0.49
C ALA A 44 2.90 -20.82 0.04
N GLY A 45 3.90 -20.78 0.92
CA GLY A 45 4.47 -19.53 1.43
C GLY A 45 5.08 -18.67 0.31
N TYR A 46 5.68 -19.29 -0.70
CA TYR A 46 6.27 -18.59 -1.84
C TYR A 46 5.23 -18.08 -2.84
N LEU A 47 4.21 -18.88 -3.18
CA LEU A 47 3.12 -18.41 -4.04
C LEU A 47 2.37 -17.23 -3.41
N MET A 48 2.24 -17.21 -2.08
CA MET A 48 1.56 -16.14 -1.35
C MET A 48 2.46 -14.90 -1.12
N LEU A 49 3.62 -15.03 -0.47
CA LEU A 49 4.48 -13.86 -0.16
C LEU A 49 5.36 -13.44 -1.35
N GLY A 50 5.83 -14.41 -2.15
CA GLY A 50 6.80 -14.16 -3.23
C GLY A 50 6.20 -13.38 -4.40
N THR A 51 4.91 -13.55 -4.68
CA THR A 51 4.21 -12.82 -5.75
C THR A 51 3.98 -11.35 -5.38
N ILE A 52 3.60 -11.06 -4.14
CA ILE A 52 3.39 -9.70 -3.64
C ILE A 52 4.71 -8.93 -3.57
N LEU A 53 5.76 -9.53 -3.01
CA LEU A 53 7.09 -8.89 -2.92
C LEU A 53 7.70 -8.62 -4.29
N SER A 54 7.58 -9.56 -5.23
CA SER A 54 8.05 -9.35 -6.61
C SER A 54 7.23 -8.30 -7.36
N THR A 55 5.92 -8.21 -7.10
CA THR A 55 5.08 -7.13 -7.65
C THR A 55 5.54 -5.76 -7.14
N ASN A 56 5.83 -5.62 -5.84
CA ASN A 56 6.37 -4.37 -5.28
C ASN A 56 7.74 -3.99 -5.88
N GLN A 57 8.58 -4.97 -6.21
CA GLN A 57 9.85 -4.73 -6.90
C GLN A 57 9.64 -4.28 -8.35
N LEU A 58 8.68 -4.87 -9.07
CA LEU A 58 8.33 -4.46 -10.44
C LEU A 58 7.71 -3.05 -10.48
N ILE A 59 6.87 -2.74 -9.50
CA ILE A 59 6.33 -1.40 -9.21
C ILE A 59 7.47 -0.39 -8.97
N ALA A 60 8.48 -0.76 -8.19
CA ALA A 60 9.67 0.08 -7.95
C ALA A 60 10.53 0.26 -9.21
N GLN A 61 10.58 -0.75 -10.08
CA GLN A 61 11.28 -0.72 -11.37
C GLN A 61 10.48 -0.05 -12.51
N GLN A 62 9.33 0.56 -12.20
CA GLN A 62 8.41 1.18 -13.17
C GLN A 62 7.87 0.23 -14.26
N ARG A 63 7.99 -1.09 -14.08
CA ARG A 63 7.47 -2.12 -15.01
C ARG A 63 6.02 -2.45 -14.67
N LEU A 64 5.14 -1.45 -14.86
CA LEU A 64 3.74 -1.51 -14.41
C LEU A 64 2.93 -2.62 -15.08
N ASP A 65 3.17 -2.88 -16.36
CA ASP A 65 2.42 -3.90 -17.12
C ASP A 65 2.79 -5.31 -16.68
N GLU A 66 4.06 -5.54 -16.35
CA GLU A 66 4.51 -6.82 -15.78
C GLU A 66 4.04 -6.99 -14.34
N ALA A 67 3.97 -5.91 -13.56
CA ALA A 67 3.39 -5.93 -12.23
C ALA A 67 1.89 -6.30 -12.28
N GLU A 68 1.12 -5.74 -13.23
CA GLU A 68 -0.29 -6.11 -13.45
C GLU A 68 -0.43 -7.55 -13.88
N ALA A 69 0.39 -8.01 -14.84
CA ALA A 69 0.37 -9.38 -15.31
C ALA A 69 0.71 -10.35 -14.16
N ARG A 70 1.72 -10.03 -13.35
CA ARG A 70 2.12 -10.85 -12.19
C ARG A 70 1.06 -10.91 -11.11
N LEU A 71 0.37 -9.80 -10.88
CA LEU A 71 -0.71 -9.72 -9.90
C LEU A 71 -1.97 -10.46 -10.39
N LYS A 72 -2.27 -10.40 -11.70
CA LYS A 72 -3.35 -11.17 -12.34
C LYS A 72 -3.11 -12.67 -12.34
N LEU A 73 -1.85 -13.12 -12.34
CA LEU A 73 -1.48 -14.53 -12.20
C LEU A 73 -1.75 -15.10 -10.80
N THR A 74 -2.00 -14.26 -9.78
CA THR A 74 -2.43 -14.68 -8.45
C THR A 74 -3.92 -15.07 -8.48
N PHE A 75 -4.23 -16.17 -9.18
CA PHE A 75 -5.59 -16.64 -9.52
C PHE A 75 -6.42 -17.14 -8.32
N PHE A 76 -5.96 -17.01 -7.07
CA PHE A 76 -6.64 -17.55 -5.88
C PHE A 76 -6.90 -16.55 -4.75
N PRO A 77 -7.61 -15.41 -4.99
CA PRO A 77 -8.09 -14.53 -3.91
C PRO A 77 -9.10 -15.22 -2.97
N LYS A 78 -9.63 -16.40 -3.34
CA LYS A 78 -10.57 -17.18 -2.52
C LYS A 78 -9.90 -18.06 -1.45
N ILE A 79 -8.70 -18.57 -1.70
CA ILE A 79 -7.96 -19.48 -0.79
C ILE A 79 -6.97 -18.70 0.10
N LEU A 80 -6.72 -17.44 -0.22
CA LEU A 80 -5.89 -16.57 0.61
C LEU A 80 -6.49 -16.39 2.01
N LEU A 81 -5.70 -16.70 3.05
CA LEU A 81 -5.95 -16.29 4.43
C LEU A 81 -6.31 -14.79 4.45
N VAL A 82 -7.30 -14.43 5.26
CA VAL A 82 -8.00 -13.12 5.25
C VAL A 82 -7.06 -11.93 5.08
N GLY A 83 -5.94 -11.91 5.81
CA GLY A 83 -4.94 -10.85 5.71
C GLY A 83 -4.30 -10.68 4.32
N TYR A 84 -3.96 -11.76 3.63
CA TYR A 84 -3.28 -11.66 2.33
C TYR A 84 -4.17 -11.06 1.25
N LYS A 85 -5.51 -11.16 1.40
CA LYS A 85 -6.46 -10.49 0.48
C LYS A 85 -6.35 -8.98 0.60
N GLY A 86 -6.20 -8.46 1.81
CA GLY A 86 -5.94 -7.04 2.05
C GLY A 86 -4.69 -6.59 1.30
N VAL A 87 -3.58 -7.30 1.45
CA VAL A 87 -2.30 -6.93 0.80
C VAL A 87 -2.40 -6.98 -0.73
N TYR A 88 -3.14 -7.94 -1.28
CA TYR A 88 -3.42 -8.01 -2.71
C TYR A 88 -4.19 -6.78 -3.21
N TYR A 89 -5.25 -6.35 -2.52
CA TYR A 89 -5.98 -5.14 -2.89
C TYR A 89 -5.15 -3.86 -2.69
N MET A 90 -4.30 -3.83 -1.65
CA MET A 90 -3.40 -2.72 -1.38
C MET A 90 -2.38 -2.53 -2.51
N THR A 91 -1.78 -3.62 -3.01
CA THR A 91 -0.84 -3.58 -4.13
C THR A 91 -1.51 -3.17 -5.45
N HIS A 92 -2.75 -3.61 -5.70
CA HIS A 92 -3.57 -3.08 -6.81
C HIS A 92 -3.80 -1.57 -6.70
N GLY A 93 -4.12 -1.07 -5.51
CA GLY A 93 -4.29 0.36 -5.31
C GLY A 93 -2.99 1.14 -5.49
N ALA A 94 -1.86 0.61 -5.03
CA ALA A 94 -0.55 1.22 -5.25
C ALA A 94 -0.19 1.34 -6.75
N LEU A 95 -0.53 0.33 -7.54
CA LEU A 95 -0.32 0.31 -8.98
C LEU A 95 -1.22 1.31 -9.70
N ALA A 96 -2.49 1.39 -9.32
CA ALA A 96 -3.42 2.40 -9.83
C ALA A 96 -2.95 3.83 -9.50
N MET A 97 -2.38 4.06 -8.30
CA MET A 97 -1.77 5.34 -7.96
C MET A 97 -0.59 5.68 -8.88
N GLN A 98 0.27 4.72 -9.22
CA GLN A 98 1.38 4.94 -10.15
C GLN A 98 0.88 5.27 -11.57
N LYS A 99 -0.25 4.69 -11.98
CA LYS A 99 -0.95 5.03 -13.23
C LYS A 99 -1.73 6.37 -13.15
N ARG A 100 -1.63 7.10 -12.04
CA ARG A 100 -2.39 8.34 -11.74
C ARG A 100 -3.91 8.17 -11.73
N ASP A 101 -4.41 6.94 -11.60
CA ASP A 101 -5.83 6.68 -11.43
C ASP A 101 -6.19 6.61 -9.94
N PHE A 102 -6.37 7.80 -9.36
CA PHE A 102 -6.67 7.97 -7.95
C PHE A 102 -8.10 7.52 -7.56
N ASN A 103 -8.99 7.34 -8.54
CA ASN A 103 -10.36 6.90 -8.27
C ASN A 103 -10.42 5.39 -8.08
N THR A 104 -9.79 4.63 -8.98
CA THR A 104 -9.69 3.18 -8.80
C THR A 104 -8.76 2.83 -7.64
N ALA A 105 -7.66 3.58 -7.45
CA ALA A 105 -6.78 3.40 -6.30
C ALA A 105 -7.53 3.51 -4.98
N GLU A 106 -8.35 4.54 -4.79
CA GLU A 106 -9.12 4.70 -3.55
C GLU A 106 -10.07 3.52 -3.30
N ALA A 107 -10.76 3.05 -4.34
CA ALA A 107 -11.67 1.92 -4.24
C ALA A 107 -10.94 0.62 -3.86
N TRP A 108 -9.76 0.36 -4.44
CA TRP A 108 -8.93 -0.80 -4.12
C TRP A 108 -8.33 -0.73 -2.71
N ILE A 109 -7.84 0.44 -2.29
CA ILE A 109 -7.30 0.58 -0.94
C ILE A 109 -8.40 0.47 0.12
N LYS A 110 -9.60 1.02 -0.10
CA LYS A 110 -10.73 0.81 0.80
C LYS A 110 -11.09 -0.68 0.93
N LYS A 111 -11.17 -1.40 -0.19
CA LYS A 111 -11.35 -2.86 -0.19
C LYS A 111 -10.23 -3.59 0.56
N SER A 112 -9.00 -3.09 0.54
CA SER A 112 -7.90 -3.69 1.31
C SER A 112 -8.12 -3.60 2.82
N LEU A 113 -8.60 -2.45 3.30
CA LEU A 113 -8.90 -2.22 4.70
C LEU A 113 -10.11 -3.05 5.16
N ASP A 114 -11.15 -3.13 4.33
CA ASP A 114 -12.34 -3.94 4.59
C ASP A 114 -12.02 -5.44 4.60
N ALA A 115 -11.12 -5.90 3.73
CA ALA A 115 -10.68 -7.28 3.68
C ALA A 115 -9.80 -7.69 4.88
N GLY A 116 -9.26 -6.71 5.61
CA GLY A 116 -8.36 -6.92 6.73
C GLY A 116 -6.91 -7.12 6.28
N LEU A 117 -5.99 -6.48 6.99
CA LEU A 117 -4.55 -6.59 6.77
C LEU A 117 -3.91 -7.38 7.93
N PRO A 118 -2.93 -8.27 7.66
CA PRO A 118 -2.34 -9.16 8.64
C PRO A 118 -1.45 -8.44 9.66
N SER A 119 -0.96 -7.24 9.35
CA SER A 119 -0.11 -6.46 10.25
C SER A 119 -0.55 -5.00 10.37
N GLU A 120 -0.29 -4.40 11.54
CA GLU A 120 -0.51 -2.96 11.77
C GLU A 120 0.37 -2.10 10.86
N ASN A 121 1.56 -2.58 10.50
CA ASN A 121 2.44 -1.93 9.53
C ASN A 121 1.78 -1.80 8.17
N GLU A 122 1.19 -2.89 7.67
CA GLU A 122 0.50 -2.87 6.38
C GLU A 122 -0.76 -2.00 6.43
N LYS A 123 -1.51 -2.05 7.55
CA LYS A 123 -2.63 -1.13 7.77
C LYS A 123 -2.20 0.34 7.74
N ALA A 124 -1.07 0.66 8.35
CA ALA A 124 -0.50 1.99 8.30
C ALA A 124 -0.08 2.36 6.86
N THR A 125 0.52 1.45 6.09
CA THR A 125 0.84 1.72 4.67
C THR A 125 -0.41 1.99 3.83
N ALA A 126 -1.47 1.18 3.96
CA ALA A 126 -2.72 1.38 3.22
C ALA A 126 -3.36 2.75 3.56
N LEU A 127 -3.40 3.11 4.84
CA LEU A 127 -3.91 4.40 5.27
C LEU A 127 -3.05 5.57 4.76
N LEU A 128 -1.71 5.44 4.76
CA LEU A 128 -0.83 6.46 4.17
C LEU A 128 -1.07 6.66 2.68
N GLN A 129 -1.32 5.57 1.94
CA GLN A 129 -1.68 5.67 0.53
C GLN A 129 -3.01 6.42 0.34
N LEU A 130 -4.01 6.19 1.21
CA LEU A 130 -5.24 6.98 1.20
C LEU A 130 -5.02 8.46 1.53
N VAL A 131 -4.12 8.78 2.47
CA VAL A 131 -3.72 10.16 2.78
C VAL A 131 -3.12 10.82 1.54
N MET A 132 -2.24 10.13 0.81
CA MET A 132 -1.68 10.64 -0.45
C MET A 132 -2.76 10.84 -1.52
N ILE A 133 -3.69 9.90 -1.67
CA ILE A 133 -4.80 10.00 -2.63
C ILE A 133 -5.70 11.19 -2.31
N SER A 134 -6.10 11.34 -1.04
CA SER A 134 -6.99 12.41 -0.59
C SER A 134 -6.32 13.79 -0.67
N ALA A 135 -5.00 13.87 -0.40
CA ALA A 135 -4.21 15.07 -0.63
C ALA A 135 -4.16 15.45 -2.12
N ASN A 136 -3.97 14.48 -3.03
CA ASN A 136 -4.01 14.72 -4.48
C ASN A 136 -5.40 15.15 -4.97
N LYS A 137 -6.48 14.69 -4.31
CA LYS A 137 -7.86 15.10 -4.60
C LYS A 137 -8.26 16.44 -3.95
N ASN A 138 -7.31 17.21 -3.42
CA ASN A 138 -7.54 18.46 -2.67
C ASN A 138 -8.46 18.30 -1.43
N ASN A 139 -8.65 17.08 -0.92
CA ASN A 139 -9.50 16.82 0.24
C ASN A 139 -8.65 16.72 1.52
N PHE A 140 -8.06 17.85 1.91
CA PHE A 140 -7.13 17.93 3.04
C PHE A 140 -7.75 17.58 4.39
N LYS A 141 -9.05 17.83 4.58
CA LYS A 141 -9.77 17.46 5.81
C LYS A 141 -9.81 15.93 5.99
N LEU A 142 -10.14 15.23 4.91
CA LEU A 142 -10.19 13.78 4.88
C LEU A 142 -8.78 13.18 5.02
N ALA A 143 -7.78 13.79 4.39
CA ALA A 143 -6.38 13.41 4.55
C ALA A 143 -5.91 13.54 6.02
N GLN A 144 -6.30 14.60 6.73
CA GLN A 144 -5.98 14.78 8.16
C GLN A 144 -6.66 13.72 9.04
N SER A 145 -7.93 13.40 8.80
CA SER A 145 -8.64 12.39 9.58
C SER A 145 -8.03 11.00 9.38
N GLN A 146 -7.70 10.64 8.14
CA GLN A 146 -7.01 9.38 7.83
C GLN A 146 -5.61 9.33 8.45
N PHE A 147 -4.88 10.44 8.44
CA PHE A 147 -3.56 10.51 9.07
C PHE A 147 -3.63 10.36 10.60
N ALA A 148 -4.71 10.85 11.23
CA ALA A 148 -4.94 10.62 12.65
C ALA A 148 -5.15 9.13 12.98
N GLU A 149 -5.73 8.34 12.07
CA GLU A 149 -5.82 6.88 12.21
C GLU A 149 -4.47 6.20 12.08
N VAL A 150 -3.61 6.66 11.15
CA VAL A 150 -2.23 6.14 11.01
C VAL A 150 -1.45 6.28 12.33
N LYS A 151 -1.58 7.43 13.01
CA LYS A 151 -0.89 7.68 14.29
C LYS A 151 -1.35 6.79 15.45
N LYS A 152 -2.54 6.19 15.36
CA LYS A 152 -3.05 5.27 16.39
C LYS A 152 -2.46 3.86 16.25
N LEU A 153 -1.84 3.54 15.12
CA LEU A 153 -1.28 2.23 14.84
C LEU A 153 0.16 2.12 15.39
N ASN A 154 0.50 0.96 15.94
CA ASN A 154 1.85 0.68 16.43
C ASN A 154 2.73 0.22 15.28
N VAL A 155 3.26 1.19 14.54
CA VAL A 155 4.21 0.91 13.46
C VAL A 155 5.55 0.48 14.06
N THR A 156 6.03 -0.70 13.67
CA THR A 156 7.33 -1.23 14.10
C THR A 156 8.42 -0.98 13.07
N GLU A 157 8.07 -0.88 11.79
CA GLU A 157 9.03 -0.72 10.68
C GLU A 157 9.70 0.67 10.70
N PRO A 158 11.04 0.76 10.76
CA PRO A 158 11.74 2.04 10.86
C PRO A 158 11.54 2.92 9.62
N MET A 159 11.56 2.32 8.43
CA MET A 159 11.33 3.04 7.17
C MET A 159 9.92 3.63 7.10
N LEU A 160 8.92 2.93 7.65
CA LEU A 160 7.54 3.41 7.66
C LEU A 160 7.34 4.55 8.67
N LYS A 161 8.00 4.49 9.83
CA LYS A 161 8.02 5.61 10.79
C LYS A 161 8.57 6.89 10.17
N GLU A 162 9.63 6.75 9.38
CA GLU A 162 10.25 7.87 8.68
C GLU A 162 9.28 8.48 7.65
N GLN A 163 8.62 7.64 6.83
CA GLN A 163 7.58 8.08 5.90
C GLN A 163 6.41 8.78 6.61
N ILE A 164 5.92 8.25 7.74
CA ILE A 164 4.86 8.89 8.53
C ILE A 164 5.29 10.29 8.99
N LYS A 165 6.54 10.42 9.45
CA LYS A 165 7.09 11.70 9.91
C LYS A 165 7.22 12.71 8.77
N GLU A 166 7.63 12.28 7.59
CA GLU A 166 7.70 13.13 6.40
C GLU A 166 6.31 13.60 5.96
N VAL A 167 5.34 12.69 5.88
CA VAL A 167 3.95 13.02 5.56
C VAL A 167 3.37 13.96 6.62
N GLU A 168 3.66 13.76 7.90
CA GLU A 168 3.25 14.69 8.96
C GLU A 168 3.78 16.10 8.72
N LYS A 169 5.06 16.21 8.36
CA LYS A 169 5.70 17.51 8.09
C LYS A 169 5.04 18.19 6.89
N GLN A 170 4.82 17.46 5.80
CA GLN A 170 4.15 17.98 4.60
C GLN A 170 2.72 18.43 4.91
N MET A 171 1.96 17.63 5.67
CA MET A 171 0.59 17.95 6.07
C MET A 171 0.52 19.20 6.96
N LYS A 172 1.47 19.37 7.89
CA LYS A 172 1.56 20.58 8.73
C LYS A 172 1.89 21.81 7.90
N GLN A 173 2.84 21.71 6.96
CA GLN A 173 3.19 22.81 6.06
C GLN A 173 2.03 23.20 5.16
N ALA A 174 1.35 22.22 4.54
CA ALA A 174 0.18 22.46 3.70
C ALA A 174 -0.97 23.10 4.50
N SER A 175 -1.23 22.62 5.72
CA SER A 175 -2.25 23.19 6.60
C SER A 175 -1.90 24.62 7.03
N GLN A 176 -0.61 24.90 7.28
CA GLN A 176 -0.15 26.23 7.68
C GLN A 176 -0.17 27.23 6.52
N ALA A 177 0.09 26.79 5.29
CA ALA A 177 -0.05 27.60 4.08
C ALA A 177 -1.52 27.93 3.76
N MET A 178 -2.45 27.05 4.14
CA MET A 178 -3.90 27.27 4.04
C MET A 178 -4.49 28.10 5.19
N ASN A 179 -3.70 28.50 6.19
CA ASN A 179 -4.21 29.31 7.29
C ASN A 179 -4.69 30.69 6.79
N PRO A 180 -5.90 31.14 7.18
CA PRO A 180 -6.42 32.46 6.83
C PRO A 180 -5.49 33.61 7.22
N SER A 181 -4.66 33.44 8.24
CA SER A 181 -3.67 34.43 8.69
C SER A 181 -2.50 34.61 7.73
N MET A 182 -2.06 33.56 7.03
CA MET A 182 -1.05 33.66 5.95
C MET A 182 -1.70 34.12 4.63
N MET A 183 -2.94 33.70 4.37
CA MET A 183 -3.71 34.16 3.21
C MET A 183 -4.08 35.65 3.32
N ALA A 184 -4.32 36.16 4.53
CA ALA A 184 -4.49 37.57 4.83
C ALA A 184 -3.17 38.37 4.71
N LEU A 185 -2.02 37.74 4.99
CA LEU A 185 -0.70 38.36 4.85
C LEU A 185 -0.28 38.47 3.37
N MET A 186 -0.57 37.44 2.55
CA MET A 186 -0.31 37.45 1.10
C MET A 186 -1.38 38.21 0.29
N GLY A 187 -2.64 38.20 0.72
CA GLY A 187 -3.75 38.92 0.09
C GLY A 187 -3.96 40.36 0.60
N GLY A 188 -3.17 40.79 1.59
CA GLY A 188 -3.33 42.07 2.30
C GLY A 188 -2.88 43.33 1.54
N ARG A 189 -2.46 43.22 0.27
CA ARG A 189 -2.10 44.39 -0.55
C ARG A 189 -3.17 44.82 -1.57
N GLY A 190 -4.37 44.22 -1.56
CA GLY A 190 -5.36 44.48 -2.63
C GLY A 190 -6.84 44.64 -2.27
N PHE A 191 -7.32 44.19 -1.11
CA PHE A 191 -8.76 44.22 -0.83
C PHE A 191 -9.12 45.22 0.26
N ARG A 192 -9.36 46.48 -0.12
CA ARG A 192 -10.14 47.42 0.71
C ARG A 192 -11.61 47.04 0.54
N PRO A 193 -12.32 46.54 1.57
CA PRO A 193 -13.76 46.38 1.50
C PRO A 193 -14.35 47.78 1.28
N GLY A 194 -15.10 47.94 0.18
CA GLY A 194 -15.70 49.20 -0.23
C GLY A 194 -16.33 49.93 0.95
N GLY A 195 -15.91 51.19 1.13
CA GLY A 195 -16.42 52.06 2.18
C GLY A 195 -17.94 52.09 2.15
N LYS A 196 -18.56 51.90 3.32
CA LYS A 196 -20.00 52.07 3.55
C LYS A 196 -20.43 53.40 2.93
N ARG A 197 -21.09 53.36 1.77
CA ARG A 197 -21.78 54.53 1.21
C ARG A 197 -22.88 54.87 2.21
N ARG A 198 -22.68 55.97 2.96
CA ARG A 198 -23.68 56.53 3.86
C ARG A 198 -24.91 56.90 3.02
N GLN A 199 -26.03 56.22 3.22
CA GLN A 199 -27.30 56.62 2.61
C GLN A 199 -27.69 58.01 3.15
N PRO A 200 -28.19 58.93 2.30
CA PRO A 200 -28.64 60.23 2.76
C PRO A 200 -29.98 60.07 3.49
N LYS A 201 -30.15 60.80 4.61
CA LYS A 201 -31.41 60.90 5.33
C LYS A 201 -32.45 61.56 4.42
N MET A 202 -33.49 60.82 4.06
CA MET A 202 -34.69 61.39 3.46
C MET A 202 -35.40 62.22 4.54
N ARG A 203 -35.78 63.46 4.18
CA ARG A 203 -36.59 64.36 4.99
C ARG A 203 -38.05 63.97 4.90
#